data_AF-A0A949XLL5-F1
#
_entry.id   AF-A0A949XLL5-F1
#
_cell.length_a   1.000
_cell.length_b   1.000
_cell.length_c   1.000
_cell.angle_alpha   90.00
_cell.angle_beta   90.00
_cell.angle_gamma   90.00
#
_symmetry.space_group_name_H-M   'P 1'
#
loop_
_entity.id
_entity.type
_entity.pdbx_description
1 polymer ?
#
loop_
_entity_poly.entity_id
_entity_poly.type
_entity_poly.pdbx_seq_one_letter_code
_entity_poly.pdbx_strand_id
1 'polypeptide(L)'
;MKLQITNVVQTSEDARWYEQVTAESDAAFEARVQDFKRAVLAGERAQAARFIDFPLRVNQAGKSRMVRSGQELSKLWERIFTPAYLAQLKAAAPHDLFVRNGQAMLGDGIAWFGAKGAQTVNVP
;
A
#
# COMPACT_ATOMS: atom_id res chain seq x y z
N MET A 1 -13.05 53.32 -12.15
CA MET A 1 -12.09 52.39 -11.55
C MET A 1 -12.85 51.16 -11.09
N LYS A 2 -12.82 50.05 -11.83
CA LYS A 2 -13.48 48.80 -11.45
C LYS A 2 -12.40 47.79 -11.06
N LEU A 3 -12.35 47.42 -9.79
CA LEU A 3 -11.54 46.31 -9.29
C LEU A 3 -12.23 45.01 -9.74
N GLN A 4 -11.56 44.22 -10.58
CA GLN A 4 -11.92 42.83 -10.81
C GLN A 4 -11.21 41.99 -9.74
N ILE A 5 -11.99 41.51 -8.77
CA ILE A 5 -11.55 40.49 -7.84
C ILE A 5 -11.92 39.16 -8.50
N THR A 6 -10.98 38.56 -9.22
CA THR A 6 -11.15 37.20 -9.73
C THR A 6 -10.91 36.25 -8.57
N ASN A 7 -11.97 35.93 -7.81
CA ASN A 7 -11.97 34.74 -6.98
C ASN A 7 -11.98 33.54 -7.92
N VAL A 8 -10.81 32.99 -8.20
CA VAL A 8 -10.70 31.64 -8.74
C VAL A 8 -11.08 30.70 -7.59
N VAL A 9 -12.34 30.26 -7.59
CA VAL A 9 -12.72 29.07 -6.83
C VAL A 9 -11.97 27.92 -7.52
N GLN A 10 -10.91 27.42 -6.90
CA GLN A 10 -10.22 26.22 -7.36
C GLN A 10 -11.22 25.06 -7.26
N THR A 11 -11.83 24.70 -8.38
CA THR A 11 -12.67 23.52 -8.51
C THR A 11 -11.77 22.29 -8.46
N SER A 12 -12.11 21.35 -7.60
CA SER A 12 -11.44 20.07 -7.35
C SER A 12 -11.63 19.07 -8.50
N GLU A 13 -11.37 19.49 -9.75
CA GLU A 13 -11.51 18.65 -10.95
C GLU A 13 -10.22 17.89 -11.32
N ASP A 14 -9.08 18.24 -10.72
CA ASP A 14 -7.77 17.61 -11.00
C ASP A 14 -7.16 16.84 -9.82
N ALA A 15 -7.88 16.71 -8.69
CA ALA A 15 -7.36 16.02 -7.51
C ALA A 15 -7.29 14.51 -7.77
N ARG A 16 -6.07 13.98 -7.85
CA ARG A 16 -5.85 12.53 -8.03
C ARG A 16 -6.06 11.80 -6.72
N TRP A 17 -6.64 10.61 -6.77
CA TRP A 17 -7.00 9.83 -5.58
C TRP A 17 -5.81 9.60 -4.64
N TYR A 18 -4.63 9.33 -5.21
CA TYR A 18 -3.42 9.04 -4.44
C TYR A 18 -2.43 10.21 -4.38
N GLU A 19 -2.86 11.46 -4.64
CA GLU A 19 -1.98 12.63 -4.67
C GLU A 19 -1.21 12.85 -3.35
N GLN A 20 -1.83 12.49 -2.21
CA GLN A 20 -1.21 12.59 -0.88
C GLN A 20 -0.21 11.46 -0.60
N VAL A 21 -0.19 10.41 -1.42
CA VAL A 21 0.63 9.20 -1.22
C VAL A 21 1.81 9.17 -2.17
N THR A 22 1.60 9.51 -3.44
CA THR A 22 2.59 9.32 -4.51
C THR A 22 2.46 10.33 -5.65
N ALA A 23 3.57 10.57 -6.35
CA ALA A 23 3.59 11.32 -7.60
C ALA A 23 3.21 10.46 -8.82
N GLU A 24 3.15 9.14 -8.68
CA GLU A 24 2.64 8.23 -9.72
C GLU A 24 1.18 8.54 -10.05
N SER A 25 0.74 8.26 -11.29
CA SER A 25 -0.69 8.28 -11.62
C SER A 25 -1.45 7.22 -10.82
N ASP A 26 -2.76 7.41 -10.66
CA ASP A 26 -3.55 6.49 -9.84
C ASP A 26 -3.53 5.05 -10.38
N ALA A 27 -3.65 4.90 -11.70
CA ALA A 27 -3.52 3.61 -12.37
C ALA A 27 -2.15 2.95 -12.16
N ALA A 28 -1.06 3.72 -12.16
CA ALA A 28 0.29 3.18 -11.94
C ALA A 28 0.48 2.74 -10.48
N PHE A 29 -0.06 3.51 -9.53
CA PHE A 29 -0.03 3.15 -8.12
C PHE A 29 -0.83 1.87 -7.86
N GLU A 30 -2.06 1.78 -8.37
CA GLU A 30 -2.92 0.60 -8.23
C GLU A 30 -2.31 -0.64 -8.89
N ALA A 31 -1.69 -0.49 -10.07
CA ALA A 31 -0.96 -1.58 -10.73
C ALA A 31 0.16 -2.12 -9.84
N ARG A 32 0.92 -1.24 -9.17
CA ARG A 32 1.98 -1.65 -8.23
C ARG A 32 1.43 -2.37 -7.00
N VAL A 33 0.29 -1.93 -6.45
CA VAL A 33 -0.40 -2.63 -5.34
C VAL A 33 -0.91 -4.01 -5.80
N GLN A 34 -1.47 -4.09 -7.00
CA GLN A 34 -1.94 -5.34 -7.61
C GLN A 34 -0.78 -6.32 -7.87
N ASP A 35 0.38 -5.82 -8.29
CA ASP A 35 1.57 -6.65 -8.51
C ASP A 35 2.13 -7.21 -7.20
N PHE A 36 2.14 -6.43 -6.12
CA PHE A 36 2.43 -6.93 -4.78
C PHE A 36 1.46 -8.05 -4.39
N LYS A 37 0.14 -7.81 -4.53
CA LYS A 37 -0.89 -8.79 -4.20
C LYS A 37 -0.68 -10.10 -4.97
N ARG A 38 -0.45 -10.01 -6.29
CA ARG A 38 -0.22 -11.18 -7.15
C ARG A 38 1.03 -11.97 -6.71
N ALA A 39 2.15 -11.28 -6.49
CA ALA A 39 3.40 -11.94 -6.10
C ALA A 39 3.27 -12.65 -4.75
N VAL A 40 2.59 -12.03 -3.77
CA VAL A 40 2.34 -12.65 -2.45
C VAL A 40 1.44 -13.88 -2.58
N LEU A 41 0.33 -13.78 -3.34
CA LEU A 41 -0.58 -14.90 -3.56
C LEU A 41 0.07 -16.08 -4.32
N ALA A 42 1.02 -15.78 -5.22
CA ALA A 42 1.78 -16.77 -5.96
C ALA A 42 2.95 -17.39 -5.16
N GLY A 43 3.25 -16.87 -3.96
CA GLY A 43 4.40 -17.32 -3.16
C GLY A 43 5.76 -16.86 -3.71
N GLU A 44 5.78 -15.88 -4.62
CA GLU A 44 6.98 -15.39 -5.30
C GLU A 44 7.77 -14.43 -4.41
N ARG A 45 8.52 -15.00 -3.45
CA ARG A 45 9.17 -14.23 -2.37
C ARG A 45 10.06 -13.08 -2.87
N ALA A 46 10.88 -13.35 -3.88
CA ALA A 46 11.79 -12.37 -4.46
C ALA A 46 11.02 -11.25 -5.21
N GLN A 47 9.94 -11.59 -5.90
CA GLN A 47 9.13 -10.62 -6.62
C GLN A 47 8.35 -9.73 -5.66
N ALA A 48 7.71 -10.30 -4.65
CA ALA A 48 6.98 -9.54 -3.62
C ALA A 48 7.90 -8.54 -2.89
N ALA A 49 9.15 -8.93 -2.63
CA ALA A 49 10.14 -8.05 -2.00
C ALA A 49 10.45 -6.77 -2.80
N ARG A 50 10.21 -6.76 -4.13
CA ARG A 50 10.43 -5.57 -4.98
C ARG A 50 9.37 -4.49 -4.76
N PHE A 51 8.25 -4.83 -4.15
CA PHE A 51 7.13 -3.91 -3.91
C PHE A 51 7.03 -3.45 -2.45
N ILE A 52 8.08 -3.69 -1.66
CA ILE A 52 8.15 -3.34 -0.24
C ILE A 52 9.15 -2.20 -0.07
N ASP A 53 8.73 -1.18 0.69
CA ASP A 53 9.58 -0.09 1.13
C ASP A 53 10.22 -0.50 2.46
N PHE A 54 11.34 -1.21 2.38
CA PHE A 54 12.03 -1.71 3.58
C PHE A 54 12.58 -0.57 4.45
N PRO A 55 12.53 -0.69 5.78
CA PRO A 55 12.07 -1.85 6.54
C PRO A 55 10.54 -1.95 6.61
N LEU A 56 10.01 -3.16 6.39
CA LEU A 56 8.57 -3.46 6.50
C LEU A 56 8.19 -3.62 7.96
N ARG A 57 7.18 -2.88 8.42
CA ARG A 57 6.54 -3.13 9.71
C ARG A 57 5.55 -4.29 9.58
N VAL A 58 5.70 -5.31 10.43
CA VAL A 58 4.76 -6.42 10.55
C VAL A 58 4.12 -6.32 11.93
N ASN A 59 2.81 -6.12 11.97
CA ASN A 59 2.04 -6.20 13.22
C ASN A 59 1.37 -7.56 13.31
N GLN A 60 1.44 -8.20 14.48
CA GLN A 60 0.81 -9.48 14.75
C GLN A 60 0.56 -9.62 16.26
N ALA A 61 -0.66 -10.00 16.65
CA ALA A 61 -1.03 -10.24 18.05
C ALA A 61 -0.60 -9.11 19.02
N GLY A 62 -0.85 -7.85 18.64
CA GLY A 62 -0.51 -6.67 19.45
C GLY A 62 0.98 -6.31 19.50
N LYS A 63 1.84 -7.01 18.76
CA LYS A 63 3.28 -6.76 18.68
C LYS A 63 3.67 -6.28 17.29
N SER A 64 4.66 -5.40 17.23
CA SER A 64 5.26 -4.95 15.97
C SER A 64 6.69 -5.46 15.85
N ARG A 65 7.08 -5.89 14.65
CA ARG A 65 8.47 -6.19 14.28
C ARG A 65 8.83 -5.53 12.96
N MET A 66 10.10 -5.20 12.78
CA MET A 66 10.62 -4.67 11.53
C MET A 66 11.36 -5.78 10.76
N VAL A 67 10.91 -6.06 9.55
CA VAL A 67 11.60 -6.91 8.58
C VAL A 67 12.45 -5.98 7.72
N ARG A 68 13.77 -6.13 7.71
CA ARG A 68 14.71 -5.14 7.16
C ARG A 68 15.13 -5.39 5.72
N SER A 69 14.87 -6.58 5.19
CA SER A 69 15.30 -6.95 3.84
C SER A 69 14.44 -8.03 3.21
N GLY A 70 14.54 -8.18 1.89
CA GLY A 70 13.91 -9.29 1.16
C GLY A 70 14.39 -10.67 1.62
N GLN A 71 15.64 -10.79 2.09
CA GLN A 71 16.16 -12.04 2.64
C GLN A 71 15.50 -12.36 3.99
N GLU A 72 15.34 -11.37 4.87
CA GLU A 72 14.63 -11.55 6.14
C GLU A 72 13.14 -11.87 5.90
N LEU A 73 12.50 -11.17 4.96
CA LEU A 73 11.13 -11.47 4.54
C LEU A 73 10.99 -12.91 4.07
N SER A 74 11.93 -13.37 3.22
CA SER A 74 11.91 -14.74 2.69
C SER A 74 12.05 -15.79 3.80
N LYS A 75 12.82 -15.53 4.86
CA LYS A 75 12.94 -16.40 6.04
C LYS A 75 11.68 -16.42 6.89
N LEU A 76 10.96 -15.29 6.95
CA LEU A 76 9.74 -15.14 7.75
C LEU A 76 8.45 -15.36 6.94
N TRP A 77 8.55 -15.74 5.67
CA TRP A 77 7.46 -15.73 4.69
C TRP A 77 6.18 -16.37 5.23
N GLU A 78 6.26 -17.62 5.67
CA GLU A 78 5.11 -18.40 6.16
C GLU A 78 4.56 -17.88 7.50
N ARG A 79 5.35 -17.13 8.27
CA ARG A 79 4.89 -16.49 9.51
C ARG A 79 4.14 -15.17 9.27
N ILE A 80 4.39 -14.53 8.13
CA ILE A 80 3.79 -13.24 7.74
C ILE A 80 2.59 -13.49 6.83
N PHE A 81 2.81 -14.23 5.74
CA PHE A 81 1.80 -14.55 4.74
C PHE A 81 1.13 -15.89 5.08
N THR A 82 0.46 -15.91 6.23
CA THR A 82 -0.29 -17.08 6.72
C THR A 82 -1.50 -17.36 5.80
N PRO A 83 -2.09 -18.57 5.85
CA PRO A 83 -3.32 -18.86 5.09
C PRO A 83 -4.45 -17.85 5.35
N ALA A 84 -4.60 -17.38 6.60
CA ALA A 84 -5.59 -16.37 6.95
C ALA A 84 -5.28 -15.01 6.30
N TYR A 85 -4.02 -14.59 6.31
CA TYR A 85 -3.60 -13.37 5.61
C TYR A 85 -3.84 -13.47 4.10
N LEU A 86 -3.47 -14.59 3.48
CA LEU A 86 -3.66 -14.81 2.04
C LEU A 86 -5.15 -14.81 1.65
N ALA A 87 -6.04 -15.35 2.49
CA ALA A 87 -7.48 -15.31 2.26
C ALA A 87 -8.03 -13.87 2.24
N GLN A 88 -7.63 -13.04 3.21
CA GLN A 88 -8.01 -11.62 3.24
C GLN A 88 -7.40 -10.85 2.07
N LEU A 89 -6.13 -11.10 1.74
CA LEU A 89 -5.46 -10.48 0.61
C LEU A 89 -6.14 -10.83 -0.72
N LYS A 90 -6.60 -12.08 -0.89
CA LYS A 90 -7.34 -12.50 -2.08
C LYS A 90 -8.64 -11.70 -2.24
N ALA A 91 -9.36 -11.45 -1.15
CA ALA A 91 -10.62 -10.72 -1.12
C ALA A 91 -10.46 -9.19 -1.30
N ALA A 92 -9.31 -8.61 -0.92
CA ALA A 92 -9.07 -7.17 -1.00
C ALA A 92 -9.01 -6.63 -2.44
N ALA A 93 -9.71 -5.54 -2.72
CA ALA A 93 -9.64 -4.84 -4.00
C ALA A 93 -8.45 -3.86 -4.02
N PRO A 94 -7.60 -3.84 -5.07
CA PRO A 94 -6.46 -2.95 -5.19
C PRO A 94 -6.80 -1.61 -5.85
N HIS A 95 -8.07 -1.22 -5.85
CA HIS A 95 -8.57 0.03 -6.41
C HIS A 95 -9.34 0.82 -5.36
N ASP A 96 -9.48 2.13 -5.57
CA ASP A 96 -10.21 3.05 -4.67
C ASP A 96 -9.78 2.93 -3.20
N LEU A 97 -8.46 2.78 -2.98
CA LEU A 97 -7.93 2.45 -1.65
C LEU A 97 -8.10 3.63 -0.71
N PHE A 98 -8.54 3.37 0.53
CA PHE A 98 -8.68 4.42 1.54
C PHE A 98 -7.31 5.06 1.83
N VAL A 99 -7.24 6.39 1.70
CA VAL A 99 -6.01 7.18 1.95
C VAL A 99 -6.09 7.86 3.30
N ARG A 100 -5.04 7.69 4.12
CA ARG A 100 -4.88 8.41 5.39
C ARG A 100 -3.42 8.61 5.72
N ASN A 101 -3.06 9.81 6.19
CA ASN A 101 -1.71 10.17 6.63
C ASN A 101 -0.61 9.85 5.58
N GLY A 102 -0.91 10.08 4.30
CA GLY A 102 0.03 9.82 3.21
C GLY A 102 0.25 8.34 2.88
N GLN A 103 -0.65 7.46 3.30
CA GLN A 103 -0.62 6.03 2.99
C GLN A 103 -1.96 5.56 2.45
N ALA A 104 -1.93 4.61 1.51
CA ALA A 104 -3.12 3.93 0.99
C ALA A 104 -3.29 2.56 1.65
N MET A 105 -4.52 2.24 2.04
CA MET A 105 -4.88 1.03 2.78
C MET A 105 -5.48 -0.04 1.85
N LEU A 106 -4.88 -1.22 1.82
CA LEU A 106 -5.41 -2.38 1.10
C LEU A 106 -6.29 -3.24 2.02
N GLY A 107 -7.49 -3.60 1.55
CA GLY A 107 -8.48 -4.35 2.31
C GLY A 107 -8.87 -3.65 3.62
N ASP A 108 -9.20 -4.40 4.65
CA ASP A 108 -9.53 -3.88 5.98
C ASP A 108 -8.27 -3.53 6.81
N GLY A 109 -7.27 -2.93 6.16
CA GLY A 109 -6.01 -2.57 6.79
C GLY A 109 -4.96 -3.67 6.80
N ILE A 110 -5.11 -4.73 6.02
CA ILE A 110 -4.14 -5.84 5.98
C ILE A 110 -2.76 -5.40 5.46
N ALA A 111 -2.70 -4.35 4.65
CA ALA A 111 -1.46 -3.71 4.22
C ALA A 111 -1.64 -2.20 4.02
N TRP A 112 -0.56 -1.44 4.24
CA TRP A 112 -0.49 0.00 4.00
C TRP A 112 0.68 0.32 3.09
N PHE A 113 0.42 1.13 2.08
CA PHE A 113 1.36 1.49 1.02
C PHE A 113 1.69 2.97 1.08
N GLY A 114 2.97 3.30 0.97
CA GLY A 114 3.44 4.65 0.67
C GLY A 114 3.91 4.77 -0.78
N ALA A 115 4.53 5.91 -1.09
CA ALA A 115 5.08 6.21 -2.41
C ALA A 115 6.02 5.13 -2.99
N LYS A 116 6.74 4.38 -2.14
CA LYS A 116 7.77 3.43 -2.57
C LYS A 116 7.35 1.96 -2.52
N GLY A 117 6.24 1.62 -1.86
CA GLY A 117 5.88 0.23 -1.61
C GLY A 117 5.02 0.02 -0.37
N ALA A 118 4.76 -1.25 -0.07
CA ALA A 118 4.17 -1.66 1.20
C ALA A 118 5.12 -1.30 2.35
N GLN A 119 4.61 -0.60 3.36
CA GLN A 119 5.35 -0.16 4.54
C GLN A 119 4.88 -0.88 5.81
N THR A 120 3.62 -1.32 5.83
CA THR A 120 3.06 -2.11 6.93
C THR A 120 2.23 -3.28 6.40
N VAL A 121 2.32 -4.43 7.06
CA VAL A 121 1.35 -5.53 6.94
C VAL A 121 0.82 -5.90 8.33
N ASN A 122 -0.48 -6.14 8.42
CA ASN A 122 -1.17 -6.56 9.62
C ASN A 122 -1.56 -8.04 9.47
N VAL A 123 -0.88 -8.90 10.23
CA VAL A 123 -1.11 -10.34 10.23
C VAL A 123 -2.19 -10.65 11.27
N PRO A 124 -3.32 -11.28 10.88
CA PRO A 124 -4.37 -11.73 11.80
C PRO A 124 -3.84 -12.65 12.91
#